data_AF-A0A0C1ELZ8-F1
#
_entry.id   AF-A0A0C1ELZ8-F1
#
_cell.length_a   1.000
_cell.length_b   1.000
_cell.length_c   1.000
_cell.angle_alpha   90.00
_cell.angle_beta   90.00
_cell.angle_gamma   90.00
#
_symmetry.space_group_name_H-M   'P 1'
#
loop_
_entity.id
_entity.type
_entity.pdbx_description
1 polymer ?
#
loop_
_entity_poly.entity_id
_entity_poly.type
_entity_poly.pdbx_seq_one_letter_code
_entity_poly.pdbx_strand_id
1 'polypeptide(L)'
;MFTKPLKPAFTAVFLATSATGPAIADELGAAIAGAVIGGVIVNEVHKNKQRQRAGTTYRRAPVYSATRAENRETQVALNYFGFNAGSPDGVLGRRSRAAITQYQIHMGYPATGHLAPYERNFLVSSYNRAQIGGPQVIKAMQGPHGVRGLLHTWRDEAAGVRTAGGGYLGGGYGGLPPEVSHAVDEIAASSEPTGEQLLQRTGFMQLADLNGDGRNDYVLDTSVSGSSFWCGASNCSVMVFASTPQGYQRNDFLAHGVTPASFACHQGTCRMVDTGTAPVQAAQQNRSTVTAFAGQESAGLGGITLFDQPAQNASLTSYCSKVSLLTSSNGGYMTAENMTDPELALGEQFCLARSYAINSGETRAGRIQGVSQAQIDSQCDAFGPAVQPFLAKLSTAGSGEVMGDVQKFVLQSGMSLEQLSNTAGICLFSGYRRDDMDVALGAALILTGTGKRPYAELIGHHLALGYGVPVTAEKAQDWYGMAMISLDSGTPPVFAPGQPGRAQLIKAASAKLAGGRVQPVQASGGGFALPSFGSD
;
A
#
# COMPACT_ATOMS: atom_id res chain seq x y z
N MET A 1 26.52 -77.55 -12.13
CA MET A 1 25.96 -76.39 -11.40
C MET A 1 25.46 -75.39 -12.43
N PHE A 2 24.19 -75.03 -12.30
CA PHE A 2 23.34 -74.49 -13.37
C PHE A 2 23.48 -72.98 -13.58
N THR A 3 23.61 -72.57 -14.84
CA THR A 3 23.37 -71.22 -15.37
C THR A 3 21.87 -71.04 -15.67
N LYS A 4 21.28 -69.88 -15.32
CA LYS A 4 19.88 -69.52 -15.61
C LYS A 4 19.77 -68.44 -16.71
N PRO A 5 18.63 -68.37 -17.44
CA PRO A 5 18.55 -67.78 -18.79
C PRO A 5 17.65 -66.53 -18.91
N LEU A 6 17.61 -65.97 -20.12
CA LEU A 6 16.88 -64.79 -20.62
C LEU A 6 15.38 -65.04 -20.98
N LYS A 7 14.56 -63.98 -20.75
CA LYS A 7 13.32 -63.51 -21.47
C LYS A 7 12.05 -64.41 -21.37
N PRO A 8 10.77 -63.92 -21.54
CA PRO A 8 10.31 -62.89 -22.50
C PRO A 8 9.13 -61.96 -22.09
N ALA A 9 8.80 -61.05 -23.03
CA ALA A 9 7.65 -60.16 -23.07
C ALA A 9 6.32 -60.89 -23.31
N PHE A 10 5.23 -60.35 -22.76
CA PHE A 10 3.85 -60.76 -23.05
C PHE A 10 3.07 -59.63 -23.74
N THR A 11 2.73 -59.89 -25.00
CA THR A 11 1.64 -59.27 -25.75
C THR A 11 0.31 -59.93 -25.40
N ALA A 12 -0.76 -59.16 -25.25
CA ALA A 12 -2.14 -59.65 -25.31
C ALA A 12 -2.99 -58.67 -26.14
N VAL A 13 -3.59 -59.22 -27.20
CA VAL A 13 -4.55 -58.60 -28.12
C VAL A 13 -5.96 -59.01 -27.70
N PHE A 14 -6.92 -58.08 -27.72
CA PHE A 14 -8.35 -58.43 -27.88
C PHE A 14 -9.03 -57.44 -28.85
N LEU A 15 -9.81 -58.02 -29.77
CA LEU A 15 -10.50 -57.40 -30.90
C LEU A 15 -11.92 -56.92 -30.52
N ALA A 16 -12.26 -55.74 -31.07
CA ALA A 16 -13.51 -55.26 -31.68
C ALA A 16 -14.91 -55.52 -31.06
N THR A 17 -15.68 -54.44 -30.88
CA THR A 17 -16.97 -54.20 -31.61
C THR A 17 -17.25 -52.70 -31.77
N SER A 18 -17.89 -52.33 -32.88
CA SER A 18 -18.15 -50.97 -33.37
C SER A 18 -19.65 -50.63 -33.40
N ALA A 19 -20.03 -49.41 -33.04
CA ALA A 19 -21.16 -48.58 -33.52
C ALA A 19 -21.38 -47.42 -32.52
N THR A 20 -21.65 -46.13 -32.81
CA THR A 20 -21.79 -45.27 -34.00
C THR A 20 -21.94 -43.82 -33.46
N GLY A 21 -21.41 -42.79 -34.16
CA GLY A 21 -21.92 -41.41 -34.09
C GLY A 21 -20.92 -40.33 -33.68
N PRO A 22 -20.93 -39.12 -34.30
CA PRO A 22 -19.70 -38.45 -34.68
C PRO A 22 -19.18 -37.42 -33.65
N ALA A 23 -17.87 -37.43 -33.45
CA ALA A 23 -17.09 -36.26 -33.07
C ALA A 23 -16.12 -35.96 -34.23
N ILE A 24 -16.25 -34.79 -34.86
CA ILE A 24 -15.35 -34.32 -35.90
C ILE A 24 -14.18 -33.60 -35.23
N ALA A 25 -12.99 -34.10 -35.54
CA ALA A 25 -11.65 -33.54 -35.30
C ALA A 25 -11.44 -32.26 -36.14
N ASP A 26 -10.82 -31.20 -35.62
CA ASP A 26 -9.38 -30.95 -35.49
C ASP A 26 -8.70 -30.55 -36.81
N GLU A 27 -8.09 -29.36 -36.84
CA GLU A 27 -6.83 -29.05 -37.51
C GLU A 27 -6.52 -27.55 -37.37
N LEU A 28 -5.54 -27.22 -36.53
CA LEU A 28 -4.81 -25.94 -36.65
C LEU A 28 -3.31 -26.24 -36.53
N GLY A 29 -2.71 -26.55 -37.66
CA GLY A 29 -1.27 -26.67 -37.84
C GLY A 29 -0.77 -25.66 -38.88
N ALA A 30 0.15 -24.80 -38.42
CA ALA A 30 1.22 -24.13 -39.16
C ALA A 30 0.90 -23.17 -40.34
N ALA A 31 1.33 -21.92 -40.21
CA ALA A 31 2.23 -21.20 -41.16
C ALA A 31 2.16 -19.68 -40.91
N ILE A 32 3.21 -19.03 -40.43
CA ILE A 32 4.23 -18.27 -41.21
C ILE A 32 3.84 -16.80 -41.50
N ALA A 33 4.74 -15.92 -41.05
CA ALA A 33 5.14 -14.60 -41.57
C ALA A 33 4.11 -13.46 -41.77
N GLY A 34 4.33 -12.37 -41.04
CA GLY A 34 4.97 -11.16 -41.57
C GLY A 34 4.36 -10.45 -42.81
N ALA A 35 4.27 -9.12 -42.65
CA ALA A 35 4.14 -8.06 -43.66
C ALA A 35 2.71 -7.52 -43.91
N VAL A 36 2.44 -6.28 -43.51
CA VAL A 36 2.45 -5.01 -44.30
C VAL A 36 1.16 -4.83 -45.13
N ILE A 37 0.76 -3.55 -45.29
CA ILE A 37 -0.28 -2.96 -46.16
C ILE A 37 -1.63 -2.77 -45.42
N GLY A 38 -2.18 -1.58 -45.17
CA GLY A 38 -2.06 -0.31 -45.90
C GLY A 38 -3.28 -0.11 -46.81
N GLY A 39 -4.35 0.49 -46.26
CA GLY A 39 -5.45 1.19 -46.92
C GLY A 39 -6.00 0.71 -48.27
N VAL A 40 -7.31 0.44 -48.31
CA VAL A 40 -8.14 0.85 -49.45
C VAL A 40 -9.50 1.35 -48.96
N ILE A 41 -9.79 2.61 -49.25
CA ILE A 41 -11.13 3.21 -49.24
C ILE A 41 -11.73 2.96 -50.63
N VAL A 42 -13.03 2.68 -50.71
CA VAL A 42 -14.04 3.37 -51.55
C VAL A 42 -15.26 2.47 -51.82
N ASN A 43 -16.43 3.08 -51.55
CA ASN A 43 -17.80 2.81 -52.02
C ASN A 43 -18.33 1.38 -52.00
N GLU A 44 -19.34 1.13 -51.17
CA GLU A 44 -20.70 1.02 -51.72
C GLU A 44 -21.80 1.57 -50.81
N VAL A 45 -22.24 2.80 -51.09
CA VAL A 45 -23.41 3.44 -50.45
C VAL A 45 -24.34 3.99 -51.52
N HIS A 46 -24.83 3.17 -52.46
CA HIS A 46 -25.97 3.57 -53.28
C HIS A 46 -26.79 2.35 -53.74
N LYS A 47 -27.50 1.67 -52.83
CA LYS A 47 -28.60 0.76 -53.19
C LYS A 47 -29.46 0.34 -51.98
N ASN A 48 -30.17 1.27 -51.34
CA ASN A 48 -31.47 0.94 -50.70
C ASN A 48 -32.32 2.11 -50.17
N LYS A 49 -32.24 3.31 -50.76
CA LYS A 49 -33.23 4.38 -50.47
C LYS A 49 -34.51 4.14 -51.29
N GLN A 50 -35.37 3.18 -50.91
CA GLN A 50 -36.79 3.25 -51.32
C GLN A 50 -37.81 2.37 -50.61
N ARG A 51 -37.46 1.56 -49.60
CA ARG A 51 -38.46 0.79 -48.86
C ARG A 51 -38.18 0.81 -47.37
N GLN A 52 -38.78 1.78 -46.68
CA GLN A 52 -39.37 1.69 -45.34
C GLN A 52 -39.69 3.10 -44.83
N ARG A 53 -40.90 3.56 -45.12
CA ARG A 53 -41.55 4.63 -44.33
C ARG A 53 -42.11 3.96 -43.08
N ALA A 54 -41.33 3.90 -42.01
CA ALA A 54 -41.78 3.58 -40.67
C ALA A 54 -41.34 4.74 -39.77
N GLY A 55 -42.29 5.40 -39.11
CA GLY A 55 -42.00 6.51 -38.20
C GLY A 55 -41.05 6.05 -37.10
N THR A 56 -39.83 6.59 -37.11
CA THR A 56 -38.83 6.33 -36.08
C THR A 56 -39.16 7.21 -34.89
N THR A 57 -39.96 6.71 -33.95
CA THR A 57 -39.96 7.25 -32.59
C THR A 57 -38.57 6.97 -32.04
N TYR A 58 -37.74 8.00 -31.88
CA TYR A 58 -36.48 7.89 -31.13
C TYR A 58 -36.82 7.54 -29.67
N ARG A 59 -36.97 6.24 -29.37
CA ARG A 59 -36.75 5.76 -28.00
C ARG A 59 -35.25 5.90 -27.76
N ARG A 60 -34.83 7.06 -27.23
CA ARG A 60 -33.55 7.17 -26.52
C ARG A 60 -33.48 5.99 -25.55
N ALA A 61 -32.46 5.16 -25.66
CA ALA A 61 -32.08 4.26 -24.59
C ALA A 61 -31.97 5.10 -23.30
N PRO A 62 -32.50 4.65 -22.14
CA PRO A 62 -32.51 5.47 -20.94
C PRO A 62 -31.06 5.67 -20.52
N VAL A 63 -30.56 6.88 -20.73
CA VAL A 63 -29.33 7.37 -20.11
C VAL A 63 -29.57 7.28 -18.61
N TYR A 64 -29.02 6.23 -17.98
CA TYR A 64 -28.80 6.25 -16.54
C TYR A 64 -27.90 7.47 -16.28
N SER A 65 -28.48 8.56 -15.79
CA SER A 65 -27.73 9.79 -15.55
C SER A 65 -26.62 9.52 -14.54
N ALA A 66 -25.46 10.15 -14.70
CA ALA A 66 -24.38 10.14 -13.72
C ALA A 66 -24.92 10.47 -12.30
N THR A 67 -25.88 11.39 -12.23
CA THR A 67 -26.63 11.75 -11.01
C THR A 67 -27.32 10.55 -10.34
N ARG A 68 -27.88 9.60 -11.10
CA ARG A 68 -28.52 8.40 -10.53
C ARG A 68 -27.49 7.45 -9.93
N ALA A 69 -26.32 7.32 -10.55
CA ALA A 69 -25.21 6.54 -10.00
C ALA A 69 -24.67 7.19 -8.72
N GLU A 70 -24.52 8.52 -8.73
CA GLU A 70 -24.11 9.34 -7.60
C GLU A 70 -25.07 9.24 -6.40
N ASN A 71 -26.38 9.29 -6.68
CA ASN A 71 -27.43 9.11 -5.68
C ASN A 71 -27.42 7.68 -5.11
N ARG A 72 -27.15 6.67 -5.94
CA ARG A 72 -27.06 5.29 -5.48
C ARG A 72 -25.89 5.11 -4.51
N GLU A 73 -24.72 5.64 -4.86
CA GLU A 73 -23.55 5.63 -3.98
C GLU A 73 -23.84 6.30 -2.64
N THR A 74 -24.55 7.43 -2.68
CA THR A 74 -25.02 8.13 -1.47
C THR A 74 -25.93 7.25 -0.61
N GLN A 75 -26.92 6.58 -1.21
CA GLN A 75 -27.81 5.67 -0.49
C GLN A 75 -27.06 4.48 0.10
N VAL A 76 -26.07 3.93 -0.62
CA VAL A 76 -25.21 2.85 -0.12
C VAL A 76 -24.41 3.32 1.10
N ALA A 77 -23.74 4.47 1.01
CA ALA A 77 -22.93 5.02 2.09
C ALA A 77 -23.78 5.34 3.33
N LEU A 78 -24.95 5.95 3.16
CA LEU A 78 -25.91 6.20 4.24
C LEU A 78 -26.30 4.90 4.94
N ASN A 79 -26.67 3.87 4.17
CA ASN A 79 -27.08 2.58 4.72
C ASN A 79 -25.94 1.87 5.47
N TYR A 80 -24.71 1.94 4.97
CA TYR A 80 -23.52 1.44 5.68
C TYR A 80 -23.33 2.15 7.03
N PHE A 81 -23.47 3.48 7.00
CA PHE A 81 -23.73 4.40 8.12
C PHE A 81 -24.77 3.97 9.16
N GLY A 82 -25.64 3.02 8.85
CA GLY A 82 -26.85 2.77 9.64
C GLY A 82 -27.89 3.88 9.51
N PHE A 83 -27.71 4.84 8.59
CA PHE A 83 -28.73 5.82 8.22
C PHE A 83 -29.62 5.21 7.13
N ASN A 84 -30.81 4.77 7.51
CA ASN A 84 -31.69 3.99 6.62
C ASN A 84 -32.26 4.80 5.45
N ALA A 85 -31.56 4.77 4.30
CA ALA A 85 -31.92 5.50 3.09
C ALA A 85 -32.91 4.75 2.19
N GLY A 86 -33.23 3.48 2.49
CA GLY A 86 -33.97 2.58 1.63
C GLY A 86 -33.10 1.85 0.62
N SER A 87 -33.72 1.20 -0.38
CA SER A 87 -32.99 0.49 -1.42
C SER A 87 -32.13 1.46 -2.26
N PRO A 88 -30.86 1.14 -2.56
CA PRO A 88 -30.01 1.98 -3.39
C PRO A 88 -30.41 2.02 -4.88
N ASP A 89 -31.52 2.67 -5.20
CA ASP A 89 -32.12 2.78 -6.52
C ASP A 89 -31.71 4.05 -7.31
N GLY A 90 -30.96 4.95 -6.65
CA GLY A 90 -30.53 6.25 -7.18
C GLY A 90 -31.63 7.32 -7.18
N VAL A 91 -32.77 7.07 -6.52
CA VAL A 91 -33.89 8.02 -6.37
C VAL A 91 -33.95 8.51 -4.93
N LEU A 92 -33.61 9.78 -4.70
CA LEU A 92 -33.64 10.38 -3.36
C LEU A 92 -35.06 10.74 -2.90
N GLY A 93 -35.81 9.71 -2.51
CA GLY A 93 -37.17 9.82 -1.98
C GLY A 93 -37.22 10.23 -0.50
N ARG A 94 -38.39 10.10 0.12
CA ARG A 94 -38.61 10.50 1.53
C ARG A 94 -37.68 9.78 2.51
N ARG A 95 -37.41 8.48 2.30
CA ARG A 95 -36.49 7.70 3.14
C ARG A 95 -35.05 8.19 3.05
N SER A 96 -34.55 8.44 1.84
CA SER A 96 -33.19 8.96 1.66
C SER A 96 -33.06 10.36 2.25
N ARG A 97 -34.08 11.23 2.12
CA ARG A 97 -34.10 12.55 2.77
C ARG A 97 -34.06 12.44 4.30
N ALA A 98 -34.84 11.53 4.88
CA ALA A 98 -34.80 11.28 6.31
C ALA A 98 -33.42 10.77 6.78
N ALA A 99 -32.81 9.85 6.02
CA ALA A 99 -31.46 9.36 6.31
C ALA A 99 -30.40 10.47 6.24
N ILE A 100 -30.51 11.36 5.25
CA ILE A 100 -29.65 12.55 5.12
C ILE A 100 -29.82 13.45 6.35
N THR A 101 -31.05 13.71 6.78
CA THR A 101 -31.32 14.51 8.00
C THR A 101 -30.67 13.86 9.23
N GLN A 102 -30.76 12.53 9.38
CA GLN A 102 -30.13 11.82 10.51
C GLN A 102 -28.60 11.90 10.46
N TYR A 103 -28.01 11.75 9.27
CA TYR A 103 -26.58 11.94 9.06
C TYR A 103 -26.14 13.37 9.39
N GLN A 104 -26.89 14.38 8.95
CA GLN A 104 -26.61 15.78 9.25
C GLN A 104 -26.66 16.06 10.75
N ILE A 105 -27.71 15.59 11.44
CA ILE A 105 -27.83 15.71 12.90
C ILE A 105 -26.66 15.03 13.60
N HIS A 106 -26.33 13.80 13.19
CA HIS A 106 -25.20 13.05 13.74
C HIS A 106 -23.91 13.84 13.59
N MET A 107 -23.64 14.40 12.41
CA MET A 107 -22.41 15.15 12.13
C MET A 107 -22.40 16.60 12.65
N GLY A 108 -23.51 17.10 13.21
CA GLY A 108 -23.66 18.48 13.65
C GLY A 108 -23.90 19.49 12.51
N TYR A 109 -24.28 19.03 11.33
CA TYR A 109 -24.65 19.88 10.19
C TYR A 109 -26.10 20.38 10.30
N PRO A 110 -26.47 21.47 9.58
CA PRO A 110 -27.86 21.87 9.44
C PRO A 110 -28.73 20.74 8.88
N ALA A 111 -29.80 20.38 9.58
CA ALA A 111 -30.66 19.23 9.27
C ALA A 111 -31.66 19.50 8.11
N THR A 112 -31.13 19.85 6.94
CA THR A 112 -31.92 20.28 5.76
C THR A 112 -32.56 19.13 4.98
N GLY A 113 -32.10 17.89 5.20
CA GLY A 113 -32.52 16.71 4.42
C GLY A 113 -32.01 16.71 2.97
N HIS A 114 -31.07 17.60 2.65
CA HIS A 114 -30.38 17.70 1.36
C HIS A 114 -28.88 17.75 1.62
N LEU A 115 -28.11 16.87 0.98
CA LEU A 115 -26.65 16.87 1.14
C LEU A 115 -26.03 18.02 0.36
N ALA A 116 -25.25 18.85 1.04
CA ALA A 116 -24.31 19.72 0.37
C ALA A 116 -23.14 18.89 -0.23
N PRO A 117 -22.45 19.39 -1.28
CA PRO A 117 -21.37 18.65 -1.93
C PRO A 117 -20.29 18.16 -0.96
N TYR A 118 -19.87 18.99 0.00
CA TYR A 118 -18.85 18.61 0.99
C TYR A 118 -19.34 17.53 1.96
N GLU A 119 -20.62 17.58 2.38
CA GLU A 119 -21.23 16.59 3.27
C GLU A 119 -21.31 15.22 2.58
N ARG A 120 -21.65 15.23 1.28
CA ARG A 120 -21.65 14.05 0.43
C ARG A 120 -20.24 13.49 0.25
N ASN A 121 -19.29 14.34 -0.10
CA ASN A 121 -17.90 13.92 -0.32
C ASN A 121 -17.32 13.28 0.93
N PHE A 122 -17.55 13.85 2.11
CA PHE A 122 -17.11 13.28 3.38
C PHE A 122 -17.77 11.93 3.68
N LEU A 123 -19.08 11.82 3.47
CA LEU A 123 -19.82 10.57 3.69
C LEU A 123 -19.32 9.44 2.78
N VAL A 124 -19.14 9.73 1.49
CA VAL A 124 -18.71 8.77 0.48
C VAL A 124 -17.24 8.40 0.66
N SER A 125 -16.36 9.36 0.95
CA SER A 125 -14.94 9.07 1.22
C SER A 125 -14.77 8.24 2.48
N SER A 126 -15.54 8.53 3.53
CA SER A 126 -15.61 7.71 4.75
C SER A 126 -16.07 6.29 4.43
N TYR A 127 -17.10 6.13 3.61
CA TYR A 127 -17.59 4.81 3.20
C TYR A 127 -16.51 4.02 2.45
N ASN A 128 -15.81 4.67 1.52
CA ASN A 128 -14.70 4.06 0.79
C ASN A 128 -13.56 3.64 1.74
N ARG A 129 -13.23 4.47 2.74
CA ARG A 129 -12.27 4.13 3.80
C ARG A 129 -12.75 2.95 4.63
N ALA A 130 -14.03 2.88 4.95
CA ALA A 130 -14.61 1.79 5.72
C ALA A 130 -14.63 0.45 4.95
N GLN A 131 -14.77 0.48 3.62
CA GLN A 131 -14.63 -0.70 2.77
C GLN A 131 -13.19 -1.24 2.71
N ILE A 132 -12.19 -0.36 2.79
CA ILE A 132 -10.78 -0.77 2.90
C ILE A 132 -10.55 -1.54 4.21
N GLY A 133 -11.31 -1.20 5.26
CA GLY A 133 -11.29 -1.87 6.56
C GLY A 133 -10.29 -1.23 7.52
N GLY A 134 -9.68 -2.06 8.37
CA GLY A 134 -8.68 -1.66 9.35
C GLY A 134 -9.15 -1.75 10.81
N PRO A 135 -8.23 -1.66 11.78
CA PRO A 135 -8.52 -1.91 13.20
C PRO A 135 -9.62 -1.01 13.76
N GLN A 136 -9.64 0.27 13.36
CA GLN A 136 -10.70 1.20 13.76
C GLN A 136 -12.10 0.75 13.31
N VAL A 137 -12.22 0.16 12.12
CA VAL A 137 -13.50 -0.31 11.56
C VAL A 137 -13.97 -1.55 12.32
N ILE A 138 -13.06 -2.49 12.58
CA ILE A 138 -13.33 -3.71 13.36
C ILE A 138 -13.77 -3.35 14.79
N LYS A 139 -13.05 -2.41 15.44
CA LYS A 139 -13.40 -1.91 16.78
C LYS A 139 -14.75 -1.18 16.79
N ALA A 140 -15.01 -0.35 15.78
CA ALA A 140 -16.28 0.36 15.67
C ALA A 140 -17.47 -0.58 15.46
N MET A 141 -17.31 -1.69 14.73
CA MET A 141 -18.35 -2.71 14.57
C MET A 141 -18.74 -3.38 15.90
N GLN A 142 -17.83 -3.41 16.88
CA GLN A 142 -18.05 -3.99 18.21
C GLN A 142 -18.51 -2.95 19.26
N GLY A 143 -18.42 -1.66 18.93
CA GLY A 143 -18.73 -0.56 19.85
C GLY A 143 -20.22 -0.18 19.88
N PRO A 144 -20.67 0.52 20.94
CA PRO A 144 -22.08 0.89 21.15
C PRO A 144 -22.63 1.84 20.07
N HIS A 145 -21.76 2.56 19.36
CA HIS A 145 -22.16 3.45 18.28
C HIS A 145 -22.07 2.82 16.89
N GLY A 146 -21.54 1.59 16.75
CA GLY A 146 -21.35 0.95 15.45
C GLY A 146 -20.42 1.73 14.53
N VAL A 147 -20.45 1.40 13.24
CA VAL A 147 -19.59 2.04 12.22
C VAL A 147 -19.85 3.54 12.03
N ARG A 148 -21.04 4.07 12.36
CA ARG A 148 -21.29 5.52 12.28
C ARG A 148 -20.44 6.37 13.23
N GLY A 149 -19.90 5.77 14.29
CA GLY A 149 -18.96 6.46 15.19
C GLY A 149 -17.69 6.93 14.47
N LEU A 150 -17.27 6.18 13.44
CA LEU A 150 -16.08 6.48 12.64
C LEU A 150 -16.18 7.82 11.90
N LEU A 151 -17.40 8.27 11.59
CA LEU A 151 -17.61 9.54 10.89
C LEU A 151 -17.12 10.73 11.72
N HIS A 152 -17.21 10.69 13.05
CA HIS A 152 -16.64 11.73 13.90
C HIS A 152 -15.13 11.64 13.94
N THR A 153 -14.60 10.44 14.17
CA THR A 153 -13.16 10.18 14.21
C THR A 153 -12.47 10.69 12.94
N TRP A 154 -13.00 10.33 11.76
CA TRP A 154 -12.40 10.71 10.48
C TRP A 154 -12.65 12.16 10.10
N ARG A 155 -13.72 12.79 10.58
CA ARG A 155 -13.93 14.24 10.40
C ARG A 155 -12.87 15.01 11.19
N ASP A 156 -12.64 14.60 12.43
CA ASP A 156 -11.72 15.29 13.32
C ASP A 156 -10.27 15.11 12.81
N GLU A 157 -9.92 13.91 12.32
CA GLU A 157 -8.66 13.66 11.58
C GLU A 157 -8.53 14.56 10.34
N ALA A 158 -9.58 14.67 9.52
CA ALA A 158 -9.55 15.45 8.28
C ALA A 158 -9.50 16.97 8.53
N ALA A 159 -10.03 17.45 9.65
CA ALA A 159 -10.01 18.85 10.03
C ALA A 159 -8.65 19.31 10.59
N GLY A 160 -7.67 18.41 10.74
CA GLY A 160 -6.39 18.72 11.40
C GLY A 160 -6.54 19.08 12.87
N VAL A 161 -7.77 19.00 13.41
CA VAL A 161 -8.08 19.12 14.82
C VAL A 161 -7.65 17.80 15.42
N ARG A 162 -6.39 17.75 15.87
CA ARG A 162 -6.02 16.81 16.92
C ARG A 162 -6.79 17.25 18.16
N THR A 163 -8.03 16.79 18.29
CA THR A 163 -8.83 17.08 19.47
C THR A 163 -8.20 16.30 20.61
N ALA A 164 -7.43 17.02 21.43
CA ALA A 164 -7.29 16.71 22.84
C ALA A 164 -8.70 16.77 23.45
N GLY A 165 -9.41 15.64 23.43
CA GLY A 165 -10.76 15.48 23.98
C GLY A 165 -11.86 15.27 22.94
N GLY A 166 -12.22 14.01 22.68
CA GLY A 166 -13.39 13.71 21.85
C GLY A 166 -13.59 12.26 21.42
N GLY A 167 -13.23 11.28 22.26
CA GLY A 167 -13.39 9.85 21.92
C GLY A 167 -12.98 8.85 23.00
N TYR A 168 -12.48 9.33 24.15
CA TYR A 168 -12.22 8.52 25.34
C TYR A 168 -13.16 8.93 26.48
N LEU A 169 -14.47 8.78 26.27
CA LEU A 169 -15.37 8.57 27.41
C LEU A 169 -15.41 7.07 27.68
N GLY A 170 -14.39 6.59 28.39
CA GLY A 170 -14.27 5.23 28.91
C GLY A 170 -13.51 4.27 28.01
N GLY A 171 -12.19 4.13 28.20
CA GLY A 171 -11.44 3.02 27.58
C GLY A 171 -9.94 3.23 27.37
N GLY A 172 -9.26 4.06 28.16
CA GLY A 172 -7.81 3.91 28.33
C GLY A 172 -7.52 2.73 29.26
N TYR A 173 -6.29 2.22 29.27
CA TYR A 173 -5.87 1.17 30.19
C TYR A 173 -5.82 1.72 31.63
N GLY A 174 -6.92 1.59 32.37
CA GLY A 174 -6.99 1.73 33.82
C GLY A 174 -6.13 2.84 34.46
N GLY A 175 -6.28 4.10 34.04
CA GLY A 175 -5.58 5.24 34.64
C GLY A 175 -4.30 5.69 33.94
N LEU A 176 -3.94 5.06 32.81
CA LEU A 176 -2.86 5.58 31.95
C LEU A 176 -3.28 6.87 31.23
N PRO A 177 -2.34 7.81 31.02
CA PRO A 177 -2.56 8.95 30.15
C PRO A 177 -2.94 8.53 28.73
N PRO A 178 -3.74 9.31 27.99
CA PRO A 178 -4.14 8.99 26.63
C PRO A 178 -2.95 8.77 25.70
N GLU A 179 -1.90 9.61 25.79
CA GLU A 179 -0.71 9.54 24.95
C GLU A 179 0.03 8.20 25.12
N VAL A 180 0.14 7.75 26.37
CA VAL A 180 0.75 6.47 26.73
C VAL A 180 -0.13 5.31 26.26
N SER A 181 -1.46 5.41 26.46
CA SER A 181 -2.41 4.39 26.02
C SER A 181 -2.39 4.21 24.50
N HIS A 182 -2.27 5.30 23.74
CA HIS A 182 -2.12 5.27 22.28
C HIS A 182 -0.85 4.56 21.85
N ALA A 183 0.27 4.81 22.54
CA ALA A 183 1.53 4.16 22.23
C ALA A 183 1.49 2.66 22.53
N VAL A 184 0.81 2.24 23.59
CA VAL A 184 0.55 0.83 23.89
C VAL A 184 -0.28 0.18 22.78
N ASP A 185 -1.33 0.86 22.29
CA ASP A 185 -2.13 0.39 21.15
C ASP A 185 -1.31 0.30 19.84
N GLU A 186 -0.43 1.28 19.59
CA GLU A 186 0.47 1.32 18.44
C GLU A 186 1.46 0.15 18.46
N ILE A 187 2.03 -0.16 19.62
CA ILE A 187 2.92 -1.31 19.79
C ILE A 187 2.14 -2.62 19.62
N ALA A 188 0.98 -2.74 20.28
CA ALA A 188 0.10 -3.90 20.19
C ALA A 188 -0.36 -4.20 18.76
N ALA A 189 -0.56 -3.18 17.93
CA ALA A 189 -0.98 -3.35 16.53
C ALA A 189 0.04 -4.10 15.66
N SER A 190 1.28 -4.23 16.13
CA SER A 190 2.39 -4.88 15.43
C SER A 190 3.03 -6.01 16.23
N SER A 191 2.44 -6.41 17.35
CA SER A 191 2.89 -7.50 18.22
C SER A 191 1.79 -8.54 18.43
N GLU A 192 2.16 -9.78 18.74
CA GLU A 192 1.16 -10.82 19.05
C GLU A 192 0.30 -10.54 20.31
N PRO A 193 0.84 -9.97 21.42
CA PRO A 193 0.03 -9.67 22.60
C PRO A 193 -0.87 -8.44 22.41
N THR A 194 -2.07 -8.45 23.01
CA THR A 194 -2.93 -7.26 23.12
C THR A 194 -2.28 -6.21 24.01
N GLY A 195 -2.72 -4.95 23.93
CA GLY A 195 -2.16 -3.90 24.78
C GLY A 195 -2.35 -4.17 26.28
N GLU A 196 -3.47 -4.80 26.71
CA GLU A 196 -3.64 -5.24 28.10
C GLU A 196 -2.61 -6.31 28.49
N GLN A 197 -2.31 -7.24 27.57
CA GLN A 197 -1.32 -8.29 27.79
C GLN A 197 0.09 -7.71 27.82
N LEU A 198 0.40 -6.72 26.98
CA LEU A 198 1.67 -6.00 27.01
C LEU A 198 1.88 -5.29 28.36
N LEU A 199 0.85 -4.62 28.88
CA LEU A 199 0.92 -3.95 30.18
C LEU A 199 1.16 -4.89 31.37
N GLN A 200 0.80 -6.16 31.22
CA GLN A 200 1.07 -7.20 32.22
C GLN A 200 2.48 -7.80 32.09
N ARG A 201 3.22 -7.51 31.01
CA ARG A 201 4.59 -8.01 30.83
C ARG A 201 5.56 -7.18 31.64
N THR A 202 6.31 -7.86 32.50
CA THR A 202 7.43 -7.26 33.24
C THR A 202 8.41 -6.59 32.28
N GLY A 203 8.77 -5.35 32.57
CA GLY A 203 9.74 -4.58 31.79
C GLY A 203 9.15 -3.81 30.61
N PHE A 204 7.90 -4.09 30.20
CA PHE A 204 7.28 -3.40 29.06
C PHE A 204 7.01 -1.93 29.37
N MET A 205 6.51 -1.65 30.57
CA MET A 205 6.26 -0.30 31.05
C MET A 205 6.96 -0.08 32.37
N GLN A 206 7.73 1.00 32.45
CA GLN A 206 8.44 1.42 33.65
C GLN A 206 8.04 2.86 33.99
N LEU A 207 7.98 3.17 35.28
CA LEU A 207 7.55 4.46 35.80
C LEU A 207 8.70 5.11 36.58
N ALA A 208 8.96 6.39 36.33
CA ALA A 208 9.89 7.19 37.11
C ALA A 208 9.60 8.68 36.92
N ASP A 209 9.97 9.53 37.86
CA ASP A 209 10.01 10.98 37.66
C ASP A 209 11.36 11.34 36.99
N LEU A 210 11.37 11.46 35.66
CA LEU A 210 12.59 11.66 34.86
C LEU A 210 12.98 13.13 34.71
N ASN A 211 12.03 14.04 34.90
CA ASN A 211 12.22 15.48 34.76
C ASN A 211 12.20 16.25 36.11
N GLY A 212 11.92 15.56 37.22
CA GLY A 212 11.93 16.10 38.58
C GLY A 212 10.71 16.94 38.93
N ASP A 213 9.59 16.78 38.23
CA ASP A 213 8.37 17.58 38.42
C ASP A 213 7.36 16.96 39.41
N GLY A 214 7.68 15.79 39.96
CA GLY A 214 6.86 15.06 40.91
C GLY A 214 5.72 14.24 40.28
N ARG A 215 5.65 14.14 38.94
CA ARG A 215 4.72 13.26 38.22
C ARG A 215 5.45 12.02 37.70
N ASN A 216 4.68 10.96 37.49
CA ASN A 216 5.24 9.74 36.90
C ASN A 216 5.40 9.92 35.40
N ASP A 217 6.61 9.76 34.90
CA ASP A 217 6.92 9.58 33.48
C ASP A 217 6.92 8.09 33.12
N TYR A 218 6.72 7.79 31.83
CA TYR A 218 6.53 6.41 31.36
C TYR A 218 7.63 6.06 30.36
N VAL A 219 8.27 4.91 30.56
CA VAL A 219 9.21 4.32 29.60
C VAL A 219 8.59 3.02 29.09
N LEU A 220 8.33 2.97 27.78
CA LEU A 220 7.86 1.76 27.09
C LEU A 220 9.02 1.08 26.36
N ASP A 221 9.39 -0.11 26.80
CA ASP A 221 10.44 -0.91 26.17
C ASP A 221 9.83 -1.97 25.25
N THR A 222 10.01 -1.79 23.94
CA THR A 222 9.47 -2.73 22.95
C THR A 222 10.27 -4.03 22.85
N SER A 223 11.43 -4.16 23.51
CA SER A 223 12.22 -5.40 23.48
C SER A 223 11.48 -6.60 24.07
N VAL A 224 10.52 -6.35 24.96
CA VAL A 224 9.67 -7.37 25.57
C VAL A 224 8.28 -7.46 24.92
N SER A 225 8.01 -6.70 23.86
CA SER A 225 6.75 -6.77 23.12
C SER A 225 6.61 -8.08 22.34
N GLY A 226 7.72 -8.71 21.96
CA GLY A 226 7.76 -9.87 21.07
C GLY A 226 7.63 -9.53 19.59
N SER A 227 7.68 -8.24 19.24
CA SER A 227 7.64 -7.78 17.85
C SER A 227 9.04 -7.47 17.32
N SER A 228 9.37 -8.01 16.15
CA SER A 228 10.57 -7.62 15.39
C SER A 228 10.40 -6.29 14.65
N PHE A 229 9.18 -5.75 14.55
CA PHE A 229 8.92 -4.48 13.88
C PHE A 229 9.60 -3.30 14.60
N TRP A 230 9.61 -3.34 15.93
CA TRP A 230 10.21 -2.29 16.76
C TRP A 230 11.70 -2.53 17.07
N CYS A 231 12.25 -3.66 16.65
CA CYS A 231 13.61 -4.06 16.99
C CYS A 231 14.48 -4.22 15.74
N GLY A 232 15.62 -3.53 15.72
CA GLY A 232 16.72 -3.79 14.79
C GLY A 232 17.60 -4.96 15.25
N ALA A 233 18.79 -5.09 14.65
CA ALA A 233 19.70 -6.21 14.91
C ALA A 233 20.20 -6.31 16.37
N SER A 234 20.31 -5.19 17.07
CA SER A 234 20.84 -5.12 18.45
C SER A 234 20.09 -4.18 19.40
N ASN A 235 19.14 -3.39 18.88
CA ASN A 235 18.42 -2.37 19.65
C ASN A 235 16.93 -2.42 19.33
N CYS A 236 16.10 -2.08 20.30
CA CYS A 236 14.66 -1.94 20.17
C CYS A 236 14.23 -0.50 20.41
N SER A 237 13.07 -0.15 19.86
CA SER A 237 12.44 1.15 20.09
C SER A 237 12.09 1.28 21.57
N VAL A 238 12.41 2.42 22.15
CA VAL A 238 12.02 2.80 23.50
C VAL A 238 11.31 4.12 23.43
N MET A 239 10.08 4.16 23.93
CA MET A 239 9.25 5.37 23.92
C MET A 239 9.20 5.95 25.33
N VAL A 240 9.71 7.15 25.53
CA VAL A 240 9.72 7.86 26.82
C VAL A 240 8.70 8.99 26.78
N PHE A 241 7.76 8.98 27.71
CA PHE A 241 6.73 9.98 27.90
C PHE A 241 7.05 10.80 29.13
N ALA A 242 7.68 11.96 28.92
CA ALA A 242 7.97 12.90 29.99
C ALA A 242 6.81 13.87 30.19
N SER A 243 6.42 14.05 31.43
CA SER A 243 5.34 14.92 31.87
C SER A 243 5.65 16.39 31.55
N THR A 244 4.58 17.12 31.29
CA THR A 244 4.57 18.56 31.01
C THR A 244 3.31 19.16 31.65
N PRO A 245 3.21 20.49 31.78
CA PRO A 245 1.98 21.13 32.23
C PRO A 245 0.77 20.81 31.34
N GLN A 246 0.98 20.48 30.05
CA GLN A 246 -0.07 20.24 29.06
C GLN A 246 -0.40 18.76 28.83
N GLY A 247 0.33 17.82 29.44
CA GLY A 247 0.17 16.38 29.19
C GLY A 247 1.52 15.66 29.18
N TYR A 248 1.70 14.68 28.29
CA TYR A 248 2.96 13.95 28.14
C TYR A 248 3.59 14.20 26.77
N GLN A 249 4.89 14.48 26.76
CA GLN A 249 5.70 14.62 25.56
C GLN A 249 6.40 13.29 25.26
N ARG A 250 6.16 12.75 24.06
CA ARG A 250 6.81 11.52 23.57
C ARG A 250 8.22 11.81 23.05
N ASN A 251 9.17 10.97 23.42
CA ASN A 251 10.56 10.95 22.99
C ASN A 251 10.92 9.52 22.61
N ASP A 252 11.30 9.28 21.36
CA ASP A 252 11.60 7.94 20.84
C ASP A 252 13.11 7.70 20.75
N PHE A 253 13.57 6.53 21.19
CA PHE A 253 14.96 6.12 21.20
C PHE A 253 15.13 4.71 20.62
N LEU A 254 16.37 4.36 20.27
CA LEU A 254 16.76 2.98 19.96
C LEU A 254 17.79 2.52 20.99
N ALA A 255 17.46 1.52 21.79
CA ALA A 255 18.34 0.99 22.83
C ALA A 255 17.98 -0.46 23.20
N HIS A 256 18.77 -1.08 24.08
CA HIS A 256 18.46 -2.40 24.63
C HIS A 256 18.71 -2.42 26.13
N GLY A 257 17.81 -3.05 26.89
CA GLY A 257 17.98 -3.25 28.34
C GLY A 257 17.98 -1.94 29.13
N VAL A 258 17.19 -0.95 28.71
CA VAL A 258 17.16 0.36 29.37
C VAL A 258 16.36 0.31 30.67
N THR A 259 16.82 1.11 31.62
CA THR A 259 16.08 1.48 32.84
C THR A 259 15.74 2.97 32.79
N PRO A 260 14.88 3.50 33.68
CA PRO A 260 14.56 4.93 33.67
C PRO A 260 15.81 5.80 33.91
N ALA A 261 16.81 5.28 34.63
CA ALA A 261 18.11 5.94 34.84
C ALA A 261 18.96 6.12 33.57
N SER A 262 18.58 5.48 32.46
CA SER A 262 19.24 5.64 31.16
C SER A 262 18.82 6.94 30.47
N PHE A 263 17.86 7.68 31.03
CA PHE A 263 17.29 8.88 30.46
C PHE A 263 17.42 10.07 31.41
N ALA A 264 17.74 11.23 30.84
CA ALA A 264 17.67 12.51 31.52
C ALA A 264 16.70 13.42 30.76
N CYS A 265 15.64 13.89 31.43
CA CYS A 265 14.60 14.71 30.80
C CYS A 265 14.58 16.13 31.40
N HIS A 266 14.25 17.11 30.55
CA HIS A 266 14.06 18.50 30.96
C HIS A 266 12.88 19.10 30.21
N GLN A 267 11.87 19.60 30.93
CA GLN A 267 10.66 20.23 30.37
C GLN A 267 9.94 19.39 29.29
N GLY A 268 10.00 18.06 29.40
CA GLY A 268 9.38 17.12 28.46
C GLY A 268 10.30 16.58 27.35
N THR A 269 11.49 17.15 27.15
CA THR A 269 12.47 16.63 26.19
C THR A 269 13.47 15.73 26.89
N CYS A 270 13.66 14.52 26.39
CA CYS A 270 14.55 13.52 26.97
C CYS A 270 15.78 13.29 26.10
N ARG A 271 16.89 12.93 26.75
CA ARG A 271 18.08 12.39 26.09
C ARG A 271 18.54 11.13 26.81
N MET A 272 19.18 10.24 26.08
CA MET A 272 19.83 9.08 26.67
C MET A 272 21.15 9.52 27.33
N VAL A 273 21.44 8.98 28.50
CA VAL A 273 22.71 9.16 29.19
C VAL A 273 23.43 7.83 29.21
N ASP A 274 24.67 7.81 28.72
CA ASP A 274 25.53 6.64 28.85
C ASP A 274 25.77 6.41 30.34
N THR A 275 25.16 5.38 30.91
CA THR A 275 25.48 4.90 32.25
C THR A 275 26.79 4.11 32.20
N GLY A 276 27.85 4.78 31.75
CA GLY A 276 29.22 4.36 31.98
C GLY A 276 29.50 4.39 33.48
N THR A 277 29.37 3.22 34.13
CA THR A 277 29.95 2.86 35.43
C THR A 277 29.80 3.88 36.58
N ALA A 278 28.95 3.53 37.55
CA ALA A 278 29.15 4.00 38.92
C ALA A 278 30.60 3.64 39.38
N PRO A 279 31.28 4.49 40.18
CA PRO A 279 32.71 4.36 40.42
C PRO A 279 32.99 3.15 41.30
N VAL A 280 33.57 2.10 40.71
CA VAL A 280 34.24 1.04 41.47
C VAL A 280 35.70 1.46 41.59
N GLN A 281 36.13 1.68 42.84
CA GLN A 281 37.53 1.96 43.17
C GLN A 281 38.46 0.83 42.70
N ALA A 282 39.64 1.26 42.30
CA ALA A 282 40.67 0.53 41.58
C ALA A 282 41.12 -0.81 42.20
N ALA A 283 41.39 -1.78 41.33
CA ALA A 283 42.50 -2.72 41.48
C ALA A 283 43.06 -3.10 40.10
N GLN A 284 44.36 -3.31 40.09
CA GLN A 284 45.31 -3.10 38.99
C GLN A 284 45.66 -4.43 38.26
N GLN A 285 46.29 -4.30 37.08
CA GLN A 285 47.07 -5.32 36.31
C GLN A 285 46.25 -6.23 35.37
N ASN A 286 46.65 -6.56 34.13
CA ASN A 286 47.92 -6.41 33.40
C ASN A 286 47.69 -6.50 31.87
N ARG A 287 48.61 -5.88 31.12
CA ARG A 287 48.95 -5.96 29.66
C ARG A 287 48.83 -7.38 29.04
N SER A 288 48.68 -7.64 27.73
CA SER A 288 49.05 -6.92 26.50
C SER A 288 48.52 -7.60 25.20
N THR A 289 48.35 -6.78 24.14
CA THR A 289 48.58 -6.95 22.67
C THR A 289 47.89 -8.05 21.82
N VAL A 290 47.22 -7.61 20.72
CA VAL A 290 47.66 -7.88 19.32
C VAL A 290 47.39 -6.64 18.42
N THR A 291 48.39 -6.40 17.58
CA THR A 291 48.70 -5.37 16.56
C THR A 291 47.63 -4.99 15.53
N ALA A 292 47.61 -3.69 15.22
CA ALA A 292 46.99 -3.07 14.05
C ALA A 292 47.95 -3.06 12.84
N PHE A 293 47.41 -3.23 11.63
CA PHE A 293 48.07 -2.87 10.37
C PHE A 293 47.67 -1.46 9.95
N ALA A 294 48.68 -0.69 9.52
CA ALA A 294 48.61 0.71 9.17
C ALA A 294 48.35 0.96 7.67
N GLY A 295 47.85 2.17 7.39
CA GLY A 295 47.73 2.84 6.08
C GLY A 295 46.30 3.35 5.86
N GLN A 296 46.00 4.60 5.54
CA GLN A 296 46.78 5.81 5.25
C GLN A 296 45.97 7.05 5.68
N GLU A 297 46.67 8.16 5.79
CA GLU A 297 46.23 9.48 6.28
C GLU A 297 44.97 10.05 5.62
N SER A 298 44.08 10.58 6.46
CA SER A 298 43.37 11.83 6.19
C SER A 298 43.23 12.64 7.50
N ALA A 299 44.12 13.62 7.67
CA ALA A 299 43.87 14.77 8.55
C ALA A 299 42.96 15.74 7.77
N GLY A 300 41.92 16.38 8.31
CA GLY A 300 41.24 16.32 9.58
C GLY A 300 40.15 17.39 9.56
N LEU A 301 38.90 17.01 9.81
CA LEU A 301 37.92 17.82 10.55
C LEU A 301 37.64 16.99 11.79
N GLY A 302 37.90 17.57 12.97
CA GLY A 302 38.07 16.83 14.23
C GLY A 302 37.05 15.72 14.46
N GLY A 303 37.54 14.48 14.57
CA GLY A 303 36.86 13.35 15.23
C GLY A 303 35.55 12.84 14.64
N ILE A 304 34.98 13.47 13.60
CA ILE A 304 33.77 12.97 12.94
C ILE A 304 34.20 12.02 11.82
N THR A 305 34.12 10.72 12.07
CA THR A 305 33.97 9.74 11.00
C THR A 305 32.65 10.04 10.29
N LEU A 306 32.72 10.63 9.10
CA LEU A 306 31.60 10.64 8.18
C LEU A 306 31.29 9.18 7.85
N PHE A 307 30.12 8.71 8.25
CA PHE A 307 29.63 7.41 7.85
C PHE A 307 29.45 7.43 6.34
N ASP A 308 30.19 6.58 5.64
CA ASP A 308 29.98 6.35 4.22
C ASP A 308 28.62 5.66 4.07
N GLN A 309 27.61 6.43 3.69
CA GLN A 309 26.29 5.87 3.39
C GLN A 309 26.36 5.29 1.98
N PRO A 310 26.23 3.96 1.79
CA PRO A 310 26.00 3.43 0.46
C PRO A 310 24.73 4.10 -0.09
N ALA A 311 24.72 4.40 -1.40
CA ALA A 311 23.57 5.00 -2.07
C ALA A 311 22.31 4.16 -1.78
N GLN A 312 21.47 4.63 -0.84
CA GLN A 312 20.22 3.96 -0.52
C GLN A 312 19.22 4.27 -1.63
N ASN A 313 18.63 3.23 -2.22
CA ASN A 313 17.50 3.38 -3.12
C ASN A 313 16.36 4.09 -2.38
N ALA A 314 15.66 5.00 -3.06
CA ALA A 314 14.55 5.73 -2.45
C ALA A 314 13.47 4.76 -1.96
N SER A 315 13.06 4.90 -0.68
CA SER A 315 12.03 4.05 -0.08
C SER A 315 10.65 4.38 -0.63
N LEU A 316 9.97 3.40 -1.22
CA LEU A 316 8.59 3.56 -1.70
C LEU A 316 7.63 3.71 -0.52
N THR A 317 7.90 3.04 0.60
CA THR A 317 7.14 3.19 1.84
C THR A 317 7.19 4.63 2.34
N SER A 318 8.38 5.24 2.44
CA SER A 318 8.52 6.64 2.84
C SER A 318 7.86 7.60 1.85
N TYR A 319 7.96 7.33 0.55
CA TYR A 319 7.29 8.12 -0.48
C TYR A 319 5.77 8.09 -0.30
N CYS A 320 5.18 6.92 -0.08
CA CYS A 320 3.74 6.80 0.07
C CYS A 320 3.19 7.44 1.35
N SER A 321 3.96 7.44 2.43
CA SER A 321 3.62 8.23 3.63
C SER A 321 3.58 9.73 3.32
N LYS A 322 4.56 10.24 2.55
CA LYS A 322 4.60 11.64 2.12
C LYS A 322 3.44 11.98 1.18
N VAL A 323 3.18 11.14 0.18
CA VAL A 323 2.09 11.34 -0.79
C VAL A 323 0.75 11.37 -0.07
N SER A 324 0.51 10.46 0.87
CA SER A 324 -0.74 10.45 1.66
C SER A 324 -0.98 11.76 2.41
N LEU A 325 0.08 12.39 2.94
CA LEU A 325 -0.02 13.70 3.61
C LEU A 325 -0.30 14.83 2.62
N LEU A 326 0.29 14.78 1.42
CA LEU A 326 0.05 15.76 0.37
C LEU A 326 -1.39 15.65 -0.17
N THR A 327 -1.86 14.43 -0.43
CA THR A 327 -3.23 14.16 -0.87
C THR A 327 -4.25 14.67 0.15
N SER A 328 -4.03 14.43 1.44
CA SER A 328 -4.95 14.94 2.49
C SER A 328 -4.92 16.47 2.56
N SER A 329 -3.73 17.08 2.48
CA SER A 329 -3.57 18.54 2.48
C SER A 329 -4.21 19.20 1.26
N ASN A 330 -4.24 18.52 0.12
CA ASN A 330 -4.84 18.99 -1.13
C ASN A 330 -6.36 18.72 -1.22
N GLY A 331 -6.98 18.17 -0.16
CA GLY A 331 -8.42 17.91 -0.12
C GLY A 331 -8.86 16.63 -0.82
N GLY A 332 -7.93 15.72 -1.10
CA GLY A 332 -8.21 14.40 -1.69
C GLY A 332 -7.39 14.13 -2.95
N TYR A 333 -7.67 12.98 -3.57
CA TYR A 333 -7.02 12.53 -4.79
C TYR A 333 -7.31 13.46 -5.97
N MET A 334 -6.32 13.63 -6.85
CA MET A 334 -6.53 14.26 -8.13
C MET A 334 -7.49 13.42 -9.01
N THR A 335 -8.19 14.10 -9.90
CA THR A 335 -9.05 13.53 -10.94
C THR A 335 -8.56 13.99 -12.30
N ALA A 336 -8.99 13.32 -13.37
CA ALA A 336 -8.60 13.72 -14.72
C ALA A 336 -8.98 15.18 -15.07
N GLU A 337 -10.00 15.71 -14.40
CA GLU A 337 -10.53 17.06 -14.62
C GLU A 337 -9.73 18.14 -13.89
N ASN A 338 -9.18 17.84 -12.71
CA ASN A 338 -8.47 18.80 -11.86
C ASN A 338 -6.96 18.56 -11.75
N MET A 339 -6.42 17.60 -12.50
CA MET A 339 -5.00 17.24 -12.45
C MET A 339 -4.09 18.39 -12.88
N THR A 340 -3.40 18.97 -11.91
CA THR A 340 -2.39 20.03 -12.08
C THR A 340 -0.96 19.49 -12.10
N ASP A 341 -0.69 18.40 -11.38
CA ASP A 341 0.62 17.76 -11.29
C ASP A 341 0.49 16.27 -11.67
N PRO A 342 0.95 15.86 -12.87
CA PRO A 342 0.84 14.47 -13.31
C PRO A 342 1.79 13.52 -12.55
N GLU A 343 2.92 13.99 -12.04
CA GLU A 343 3.84 13.15 -11.26
C GLU A 343 3.23 12.84 -9.90
N LEU A 344 2.70 13.85 -9.22
CA LEU A 344 1.96 13.67 -7.97
C LEU A 344 0.73 12.79 -8.19
N ALA A 345 -0.07 13.05 -9.23
CA ALA A 345 -1.25 12.23 -9.53
C ALA A 345 -0.91 10.74 -9.72
N LEU A 346 0.16 10.42 -10.45
CA LEU A 346 0.62 9.02 -10.55
C LEU A 346 1.13 8.49 -9.22
N GLY A 347 1.83 9.30 -8.43
CA GLY A 347 2.24 8.96 -7.06
C GLY A 347 1.07 8.55 -6.17
N GLU A 348 -0.01 9.33 -6.17
CA GLU A 348 -1.23 9.02 -5.43
C GLU A 348 -1.82 7.69 -5.87
N GLN A 349 -1.91 7.47 -7.19
CA GLN A 349 -2.45 6.23 -7.73
C GLN A 349 -1.55 5.01 -7.47
N PHE A 350 -0.24 5.20 -7.43
CA PHE A 350 0.72 4.15 -7.11
C PHE A 350 0.57 3.71 -5.65
N CYS A 351 0.51 4.67 -4.73
CA CYS A 351 0.38 4.39 -3.30
C CYS A 351 -0.98 3.76 -2.95
N LEU A 352 -2.04 4.16 -3.66
CA LEU A 352 -3.33 3.49 -3.59
C LEU A 352 -3.23 2.04 -4.08
N ALA A 353 -2.65 1.80 -5.26
CA ALA A 353 -2.47 0.46 -5.82
C ALA A 353 -1.60 -0.45 -4.92
N ARG A 354 -0.51 0.09 -4.36
CA ARG A 354 0.35 -0.60 -3.38
C ARG A 354 -0.46 -1.06 -2.16
N SER A 355 -1.35 -0.22 -1.65
CA SER A 355 -2.19 -0.56 -0.49
C SER A 355 -3.16 -1.72 -0.81
N TYR A 356 -3.76 -1.72 -2.00
CA TYR A 356 -4.59 -2.84 -2.48
C TYR A 356 -3.78 -4.13 -2.68
N ALA A 357 -2.57 -4.01 -3.21
CA ALA A 357 -1.66 -5.15 -3.40
C ALA A 357 -1.26 -5.79 -2.07
N ILE A 358 -0.92 -4.96 -1.06
CA ILE A 358 -0.60 -5.42 0.29
C ILE A 358 -1.80 -6.16 0.90
N ASN A 359 -2.98 -5.52 0.94
CA ASN A 359 -4.17 -6.11 1.56
C ASN A 359 -4.63 -7.40 0.85
N SER A 360 -4.60 -7.42 -0.49
CA SER A 360 -4.97 -8.61 -1.26
C SER A 360 -3.99 -9.76 -1.03
N GLY A 361 -2.68 -9.48 -0.95
CA GLY A 361 -1.66 -10.51 -0.74
C GLY A 361 -1.62 -11.00 0.71
N GLU A 362 -1.83 -10.15 1.70
CA GLU A 362 -1.98 -10.52 3.11
C GLU A 362 -3.15 -11.50 3.30
N THR A 363 -4.30 -11.21 2.69
CA THR A 363 -5.46 -12.12 2.70
C THR A 363 -5.14 -13.49 2.09
N ARG A 364 -4.25 -13.55 1.09
CA ARG A 364 -3.81 -14.82 0.49
C ARG A 364 -2.80 -15.55 1.39
N ALA A 365 -1.84 -14.82 1.95
CA ALA A 365 -0.83 -15.34 2.86
C ALA A 365 -1.48 -15.99 4.09
N GLY A 366 -2.49 -15.33 4.69
CA GLY A 366 -3.23 -15.84 5.84
C GLY A 366 -4.04 -17.12 5.60
N ARG A 367 -4.21 -17.56 4.33
CA ARG A 367 -4.84 -18.84 4.00
C ARG A 367 -3.86 -20.01 3.98
N ILE A 368 -2.56 -19.74 4.03
CA ILE A 368 -1.52 -20.76 4.05
C ILE A 368 -1.35 -21.25 5.48
N GLN A 369 -1.71 -22.51 5.72
CA GLN A 369 -1.54 -23.13 7.03
C GLN A 369 -0.12 -23.70 7.19
N GLY A 370 0.43 -23.59 8.39
CA GLY A 370 1.72 -24.22 8.73
C GLY A 370 2.96 -23.52 8.15
N VAL A 371 2.82 -22.31 7.62
CA VAL A 371 3.93 -21.50 7.11
C VAL A 371 3.92 -20.14 7.82
N SER A 372 5.06 -19.74 8.40
CA SER A 372 5.22 -18.43 9.03
C SER A 372 5.42 -17.32 8.00
N GLN A 373 5.15 -16.07 8.40
CA GLN A 373 5.40 -14.92 7.52
C GLN A 373 6.87 -14.82 7.09
N ALA A 374 7.81 -15.14 7.97
CA ALA A 374 9.24 -15.17 7.65
C ALA A 374 9.59 -16.26 6.61
N GLN A 375 8.91 -17.40 6.65
CA GLN A 375 9.08 -18.45 5.65
C GLN A 375 8.48 -18.04 4.29
N ILE A 376 7.34 -17.34 4.29
CA ILE A 376 6.76 -16.75 3.07
C ILE A 376 7.74 -15.75 2.46
N ASP A 377 8.26 -14.84 3.29
CA ASP A 377 9.23 -13.82 2.89
C ASP A 377 10.48 -14.46 2.27
N SER A 378 11.05 -15.47 2.92
CA SER A 378 12.21 -16.21 2.40
C SER A 378 11.93 -16.93 1.07
N GLN A 379 10.73 -17.47 0.89
CA GLN A 379 10.33 -18.07 -0.39
C GLN A 379 10.20 -17.02 -1.49
N CYS A 380 9.70 -15.83 -1.16
CA CYS A 380 9.59 -14.72 -2.10
C CYS A 380 10.94 -14.10 -2.45
N ASP A 381 11.95 -14.17 -1.58
CA ASP A 381 13.31 -13.74 -1.92
C ASP A 381 13.90 -14.51 -3.12
N ALA A 382 13.45 -15.76 -3.32
CA ALA A 382 13.86 -16.56 -4.48
C ALA A 382 13.28 -16.04 -5.82
N PHE A 383 12.22 -15.22 -5.80
CA PHE A 383 11.69 -14.60 -7.02
C PHE A 383 12.67 -13.58 -7.61
N GLY A 384 13.38 -12.83 -6.76
CA GLY A 384 14.31 -11.78 -7.19
C GLY A 384 15.27 -12.28 -8.28
N PRO A 385 16.15 -13.26 -7.97
CA PRO A 385 17.07 -13.83 -8.96
C PRO A 385 16.37 -14.42 -10.20
N ALA A 386 15.20 -15.03 -10.04
CA ALA A 386 14.47 -15.65 -11.14
C ALA A 386 13.90 -14.62 -12.14
N VAL A 387 13.52 -13.44 -11.67
CA VAL A 387 12.93 -12.38 -12.51
C VAL A 387 13.94 -11.34 -12.99
N GLN A 388 15.17 -11.33 -12.45
CA GLN A 388 16.23 -10.37 -12.83
C GLN A 388 16.39 -10.19 -14.36
N PRO A 389 16.39 -11.25 -15.20
CA PRO A 389 16.51 -11.08 -16.65
C PRO A 389 15.39 -10.24 -17.28
N PHE A 390 14.20 -10.22 -16.68
CA PHE A 390 13.07 -9.40 -17.13
C PHE A 390 13.17 -7.98 -16.57
N LEU A 391 13.55 -7.83 -15.30
CA LEU A 391 13.73 -6.53 -14.65
C LEU A 391 14.77 -5.68 -15.38
N ALA A 392 15.89 -6.29 -15.79
CA ALA A 392 16.95 -5.63 -16.55
C ALA A 392 16.49 -5.07 -17.91
N LYS A 393 15.38 -5.59 -18.46
CA LYS A 393 14.81 -5.13 -19.74
C LYS A 393 13.75 -4.04 -19.57
N LEU A 394 13.25 -3.77 -18.36
CA LEU A 394 12.09 -2.89 -18.16
C LEU A 394 12.30 -1.46 -18.66
N SER A 395 13.52 -0.92 -18.55
CA SER A 395 13.85 0.43 -19.00
C SER A 395 14.22 0.53 -20.49
N THR A 396 14.41 -0.60 -21.18
CA THR A 396 14.97 -0.62 -22.54
C THR A 396 14.05 -1.28 -23.57
N ALA A 397 13.45 -2.43 -23.23
CA ALA A 397 12.54 -3.17 -24.09
C ALA A 397 11.11 -2.62 -24.07
N GLY A 398 10.30 -2.94 -25.08
CA GLY A 398 8.86 -2.63 -25.06
C GLY A 398 8.09 -3.63 -24.18
N SER A 399 6.93 -3.21 -23.64
CA SER A 399 6.14 -4.06 -22.74
C SER A 399 5.75 -5.41 -23.37
N GLY A 400 5.46 -5.44 -24.68
CA GLY A 400 5.16 -6.67 -25.41
C GLY A 400 6.32 -7.67 -25.49
N GLU A 401 7.56 -7.19 -25.63
CA GLU A 401 8.76 -8.04 -25.65
C GLU A 401 9.00 -8.67 -24.28
N VAL A 402 9.01 -7.84 -23.23
CA VAL A 402 9.17 -8.31 -21.84
C VAL A 402 8.08 -9.31 -21.50
N MET A 403 6.82 -9.04 -21.87
CA MET A 403 5.72 -9.96 -21.62
C MET A 403 5.84 -11.28 -22.38
N GLY A 404 6.36 -11.25 -23.62
CA GLY A 404 6.63 -12.48 -24.37
C GLY A 404 7.65 -13.37 -23.66
N ASP A 405 8.69 -12.79 -23.07
CA ASP A 405 9.70 -13.53 -22.32
C ASP A 405 9.20 -14.03 -20.96
N VAL A 406 8.44 -13.19 -20.24
CA VAL A 406 7.78 -13.59 -18.99
C VAL A 406 6.80 -14.74 -19.24
N GLN A 407 6.02 -14.70 -20.33
CA GLN A 407 5.08 -15.79 -20.66
C GLN A 407 5.81 -17.10 -20.95
N LYS A 408 6.96 -17.08 -21.65
CA LYS A 408 7.80 -18.28 -21.83
C LYS A 408 8.26 -18.84 -20.50
N PHE A 409 8.72 -17.96 -19.59
CA PHE A 409 9.11 -18.37 -18.24
C PHE A 409 7.96 -18.99 -17.44
N VAL A 410 6.78 -18.36 -17.48
CA VAL A 410 5.56 -18.91 -16.86
C VAL A 410 5.25 -20.31 -17.38
N LEU A 411 5.31 -20.51 -18.71
CA LEU A 411 5.06 -21.81 -19.34
C LEU A 411 6.13 -22.87 -19.01
N GLN A 412 7.39 -22.45 -18.79
CA GLN A 412 8.50 -23.34 -18.46
C GLN A 412 8.60 -23.67 -16.97
N SER A 413 7.89 -22.93 -16.10
CA SER A 413 7.95 -23.11 -14.64
C SER A 413 7.44 -24.47 -14.15
N GLY A 414 6.67 -25.20 -14.97
CA GLY A 414 6.00 -26.44 -14.57
C GLY A 414 4.85 -26.25 -13.57
N MET A 415 4.50 -25.00 -13.21
CA MET A 415 3.40 -24.65 -12.31
C MET A 415 2.13 -24.32 -13.11
N SER A 416 0.95 -24.49 -12.49
CA SER A 416 -0.29 -24.00 -13.07
C SER A 416 -0.36 -22.46 -13.02
N LEU A 417 -1.05 -21.83 -13.98
CA LEU A 417 -1.22 -20.38 -14.01
C LEU A 417 -1.88 -19.83 -12.74
N GLU A 418 -2.79 -20.60 -12.14
CA GLU A 418 -3.46 -20.23 -10.91
C GLU A 418 -2.51 -20.28 -9.71
N GLN A 419 -1.73 -21.37 -9.57
CA GLN A 419 -0.74 -21.50 -8.51
C GLN A 419 0.29 -20.37 -8.60
N LEU A 420 0.80 -20.11 -9.80
CA LEU A 420 1.78 -19.06 -10.03
C LEU A 420 1.19 -17.66 -9.75
N SER A 421 -0.07 -17.42 -10.14
CA SER A 421 -0.78 -16.17 -9.80
C SER A 421 -1.00 -15.99 -8.30
N ASN A 422 -1.23 -17.08 -7.57
CA ASN A 422 -1.40 -17.03 -6.12
C ASN A 422 -0.08 -16.73 -5.42
N THR A 423 0.99 -17.44 -5.77
CA THR A 423 2.35 -17.20 -5.27
C THR A 423 2.81 -15.77 -5.58
N ALA A 424 2.66 -15.32 -6.83
CA ALA A 424 3.04 -13.97 -7.21
C ALA A 424 2.22 -12.90 -6.45
N GLY A 425 0.93 -13.13 -6.18
CA GLY A 425 0.15 -12.21 -5.34
C GLY A 425 0.64 -12.11 -3.89
N ILE A 426 1.12 -13.21 -3.32
CA ILE A 426 1.72 -13.23 -1.97
C ILE A 426 3.07 -12.52 -1.99
N CYS A 427 3.90 -12.78 -3.00
CA CYS A 427 5.20 -12.12 -3.12
C CYS A 427 5.09 -10.63 -3.45
N LEU A 428 4.04 -10.21 -4.15
CA LEU A 428 3.73 -8.78 -4.32
C LEU A 428 3.50 -8.09 -2.97
N PHE A 429 2.78 -8.75 -2.05
CA PHE A 429 2.62 -8.28 -0.67
C PHE A 429 3.93 -8.25 0.10
N SER A 430 4.70 -9.35 0.06
CA SER A 430 6.00 -9.43 0.75
C SER A 430 6.95 -8.32 0.27
N GLY A 431 7.09 -8.16 -1.05
CA GLY A 431 7.92 -7.13 -1.66
C GLY A 431 7.50 -5.73 -1.24
N TYR A 432 6.23 -5.37 -1.36
CA TYR A 432 5.79 -4.02 -0.96
C TYR A 432 5.88 -3.77 0.54
N ARG A 433 5.55 -4.74 1.41
CA ARG A 433 5.63 -4.58 2.87
C ARG A 433 7.08 -4.38 3.35
N ARG A 434 8.03 -5.04 2.69
CA ARG A 434 9.46 -4.99 3.03
C ARG A 434 10.26 -3.95 2.24
N ASP A 435 9.59 -3.20 1.36
CA ASP A 435 10.23 -2.26 0.43
C ASP A 435 11.24 -2.93 -0.53
N ASP A 436 11.04 -4.22 -0.82
CA ASP A 436 11.85 -5.00 -1.77
C ASP A 436 11.22 -4.91 -3.16
N MET A 437 11.78 -4.00 -3.98
CA MET A 437 11.22 -3.68 -5.29
C MET A 437 11.47 -4.76 -6.33
N ASP A 438 12.54 -5.55 -6.21
CA ASP A 438 12.83 -6.65 -7.15
C ASP A 438 11.77 -7.74 -7.01
N VAL A 439 11.43 -8.09 -5.77
CA VAL A 439 10.34 -9.04 -5.48
C VAL A 439 8.99 -8.46 -5.91
N ALA A 440 8.70 -7.20 -5.61
CA ALA A 440 7.43 -6.56 -5.97
C ALA A 440 7.23 -6.45 -7.50
N LEU A 441 8.24 -5.96 -8.23
CA LEU A 441 8.20 -5.86 -9.69
C LEU A 441 8.16 -7.23 -10.36
N GLY A 442 8.94 -8.18 -9.88
CA GLY A 442 8.91 -9.56 -10.35
C GLY A 442 7.54 -10.19 -10.21
N ALA A 443 6.93 -10.04 -9.04
CA ALA A 443 5.57 -10.50 -8.79
C ALA A 443 4.52 -9.83 -9.71
N ALA A 444 4.61 -8.51 -9.91
CA ALA A 444 3.73 -7.78 -10.82
C ALA A 444 3.87 -8.26 -12.28
N LEU A 445 5.10 -8.52 -12.75
CA LEU A 445 5.37 -9.11 -14.06
C LEU A 445 4.73 -10.48 -14.21
N ILE A 446 4.92 -11.36 -13.23
CA ILE A 446 4.35 -12.71 -13.26
C ILE A 446 2.82 -12.66 -13.26
N LEU A 447 2.19 -11.82 -12.42
CA LEU A 447 0.73 -11.64 -12.41
C LEU A 447 0.22 -11.16 -13.78
N THR A 448 0.95 -10.23 -14.41
CA THR A 448 0.63 -9.77 -15.76
C THR A 448 0.77 -10.91 -16.77
N GLY A 449 1.82 -11.73 -16.63
CA GLY A 449 2.16 -12.86 -17.50
C GLY A 449 1.19 -14.02 -17.42
N THR A 450 0.58 -14.25 -16.26
CA THR A 450 -0.48 -15.24 -16.07
C THR A 450 -1.85 -14.74 -16.57
N GLY A 451 -1.91 -13.55 -17.18
CA GLY A 451 -3.12 -13.00 -17.79
C GLY A 451 -3.86 -11.97 -16.93
N LYS A 452 -3.38 -11.65 -15.72
CA LYS A 452 -3.97 -10.58 -14.88
C LYS A 452 -3.44 -9.21 -15.30
N ARG A 453 -3.71 -8.84 -16.56
CA ARG A 453 -3.16 -7.64 -17.21
C ARG A 453 -3.36 -6.31 -16.48
N PRO A 454 -4.41 -6.08 -15.65
CA PRO A 454 -4.48 -4.86 -14.85
C PRO A 454 -3.31 -4.64 -13.89
N TYR A 455 -2.56 -5.68 -13.50
CA TYR A 455 -1.35 -5.54 -12.69
C TYR A 455 -0.18 -4.85 -13.44
N ALA A 456 -0.26 -4.73 -14.78
CA ALA A 456 0.71 -3.97 -15.57
C ALA A 456 0.79 -2.49 -15.16
N GLU A 457 -0.26 -1.96 -14.52
CA GLU A 457 -0.28 -0.61 -13.97
C GLU A 457 0.83 -0.39 -12.94
N LEU A 458 1.13 -1.39 -12.10
CA LEU A 458 2.19 -1.28 -11.10
C LEU A 458 3.56 -1.08 -11.77
N ILE A 459 3.83 -1.84 -12.83
CA ILE A 459 5.09 -1.73 -13.60
C ILE A 459 5.20 -0.34 -14.22
N GLY A 460 4.09 0.20 -14.73
CA GLY A 460 4.00 1.59 -15.18
C GLY A 460 4.39 2.60 -14.08
N HIS A 461 3.85 2.45 -12.87
CA HIS A 461 4.18 3.35 -11.75
C HIS A 461 5.65 3.30 -11.34
N HIS A 462 6.22 2.09 -11.24
CA HIS A 462 7.63 1.92 -10.94
C HIS A 462 8.54 2.61 -11.98
N LEU A 463 8.22 2.48 -13.28
CA LEU A 463 8.96 3.14 -14.37
C LEU A 463 8.70 4.65 -14.44
N ALA A 464 7.51 5.13 -14.08
CA ALA A 464 7.19 6.55 -14.10
C ALA A 464 7.87 7.32 -12.96
N LEU A 465 7.97 6.69 -11.79
CA LEU A 465 8.38 7.35 -10.54
C LEU A 465 9.77 6.91 -10.03
N GLY A 466 10.38 5.88 -10.62
CA GLY A 466 11.78 5.54 -10.36
C GLY A 466 12.02 4.65 -9.14
N TYR A 467 11.04 3.82 -8.75
CA TYR A 467 11.17 2.90 -7.61
C TYR A 467 11.57 1.50 -8.08
N GLY A 468 12.78 1.06 -7.74
CA GLY A 468 13.32 -0.25 -8.14
C GLY A 468 13.81 -0.34 -9.60
N VAL A 469 13.46 0.65 -10.43
CA VAL A 469 13.92 0.76 -11.83
C VAL A 469 14.17 2.24 -12.17
N PRO A 470 15.04 2.55 -13.13
CA PRO A 470 15.24 3.91 -13.59
C PRO A 470 13.97 4.52 -14.21
N VAL A 471 13.77 5.83 -13.98
CA VAL A 471 12.65 6.57 -14.55
C VAL A 471 12.71 6.52 -16.08
N THR A 472 11.64 6.01 -16.70
CA THR A 472 11.50 5.92 -18.16
C THR A 472 10.04 6.14 -18.57
N ALA A 473 9.62 7.39 -18.73
CA ALA A 473 8.22 7.77 -18.93
C ALA A 473 7.56 7.12 -20.18
N GLU A 474 8.30 6.99 -21.28
CA GLU A 474 7.81 6.33 -22.50
C GLU A 474 7.50 4.85 -22.25
N LYS A 475 8.41 4.13 -21.57
CA LYS A 475 8.20 2.72 -21.21
C LYS A 475 7.07 2.57 -20.19
N ALA A 476 6.97 3.48 -19.23
CA ALA A 476 5.85 3.51 -18.29
C ALA A 476 4.51 3.61 -19.03
N GLN A 477 4.42 4.44 -20.08
CA GLN A 477 3.21 4.60 -20.88
C GLN A 477 2.80 3.31 -21.60
N ASP A 478 3.75 2.52 -22.10
CA ASP A 478 3.48 1.21 -22.71
C ASP A 478 2.80 0.24 -21.72
N TRP A 479 3.28 0.22 -20.47
CA TRP A 479 2.75 -0.64 -19.40
C TRP A 479 1.37 -0.17 -18.92
N TYR A 480 1.18 1.13 -18.73
CA TYR A 480 -0.15 1.68 -18.47
C TYR A 480 -1.12 1.37 -19.61
N GLY A 481 -0.68 1.51 -20.86
CA GLY A 481 -1.48 1.17 -22.04
C GLY A 481 -2.00 -0.27 -21.98
N MET A 482 -1.14 -1.23 -21.63
CA MET A 482 -1.54 -2.64 -21.46
C MET A 482 -2.62 -2.83 -20.38
N ALA A 483 -2.44 -2.20 -19.21
CA ALA A 483 -3.43 -2.27 -18.14
C ALA A 483 -4.77 -1.66 -18.57
N MET A 484 -4.74 -0.45 -19.14
CA MET A 484 -5.94 0.28 -19.55
C MET A 484 -6.71 -0.41 -20.67
N ILE A 485 -6.03 -0.98 -21.68
CA ILE A 485 -6.67 -1.79 -22.73
C ILE A 485 -7.41 -2.98 -22.12
N SER A 486 -6.84 -3.63 -21.10
CA SER A 486 -7.52 -4.72 -20.39
C SER A 486 -8.79 -4.24 -19.70
N LEU A 487 -8.75 -3.08 -19.03
CA LEU A 487 -9.92 -2.51 -18.36
C LEU A 487 -11.00 -2.09 -19.37
N ASP A 488 -10.61 -1.42 -20.46
CA ASP A 488 -11.50 -1.00 -21.54
C ASP A 488 -12.17 -2.20 -22.24
N SER A 489 -11.49 -3.35 -22.28
CA SER A 489 -12.04 -4.63 -22.79
C SER A 489 -12.98 -5.35 -21.81
N GLY A 490 -13.28 -4.76 -20.65
CA GLY A 490 -14.23 -5.30 -19.67
C GLY A 490 -13.59 -6.13 -18.56
N THR A 491 -12.26 -6.16 -18.44
CA THR A 491 -11.61 -6.78 -17.28
C THR A 491 -11.88 -5.94 -16.03
N PRO A 492 -12.32 -6.54 -14.90
CA PRO A 492 -12.53 -5.78 -13.68
C PRO A 492 -11.22 -5.13 -13.17
N PRO A 493 -11.26 -3.89 -12.66
CA PRO A 493 -10.12 -3.27 -12.00
C PRO A 493 -9.69 -4.07 -10.77
N VAL A 494 -8.38 -4.27 -10.63
CA VAL A 494 -7.76 -4.94 -9.47
C VAL A 494 -7.38 -3.96 -8.36
N PHE A 495 -7.22 -2.68 -8.71
CA PHE A 495 -6.93 -1.59 -7.78
C PHE A 495 -8.06 -0.57 -7.81
N ALA A 496 -8.53 -0.16 -6.63
CA ALA A 496 -9.59 0.83 -6.46
C ALA A 496 -10.84 0.61 -7.36
N PRO A 497 -11.48 -0.58 -7.30
CA PRO A 497 -12.58 -0.93 -8.20
C PRO A 497 -13.83 -0.04 -8.08
N GLY A 498 -13.94 0.73 -6.98
CA GLY A 498 -15.03 1.69 -6.75
C GLY A 498 -14.75 3.11 -7.23
N GLN A 499 -13.62 3.40 -7.90
CA GLN A 499 -13.26 4.75 -8.33
C GLN A 499 -13.44 4.94 -9.85
N PRO A 500 -14.65 5.33 -10.32
CA PRO A 500 -14.84 5.73 -11.70
C PRO A 500 -13.97 6.96 -11.99
N GLY A 501 -13.30 7.02 -13.14
CA GLY A 501 -12.37 8.11 -13.48
C GLY A 501 -10.89 7.78 -13.30
N ARG A 502 -10.54 6.77 -12.49
CA ARG A 502 -9.14 6.45 -12.16
C ARG A 502 -8.32 6.04 -13.38
N ALA A 503 -8.87 5.16 -14.21
CA ALA A 503 -8.22 4.73 -15.44
C ALA A 503 -7.96 5.90 -16.40
N GLN A 504 -8.93 6.83 -16.51
CA GLN A 504 -8.77 8.04 -17.31
C GLN A 504 -7.70 8.98 -16.73
N LEU A 505 -7.64 9.14 -15.41
CA LEU A 505 -6.59 9.91 -14.74
C LEU A 505 -5.20 9.36 -15.03
N ILE A 506 -4.97 8.06 -14.84
CA ILE A 506 -3.67 7.43 -15.09
C ILE A 506 -3.25 7.60 -16.55
N LYS A 507 -4.20 7.42 -17.49
CA LYS A 507 -3.95 7.63 -18.92
C LYS A 507 -3.59 9.08 -19.23
N ALA A 508 -4.27 10.05 -18.63
CA ALA A 508 -3.99 11.47 -18.82
C ALA A 508 -2.64 11.88 -18.19
N ALA A 509 -2.35 11.42 -16.97
CA ALA A 509 -1.13 11.73 -16.25
C ALA A 509 0.11 11.15 -16.96
N SER A 510 0.05 9.87 -17.34
CA SER A 510 1.15 9.20 -18.06
C SER A 510 1.44 9.84 -19.41
N ALA A 511 0.41 10.24 -20.17
CA ALA A 511 0.61 10.95 -21.43
C ALA A 511 1.31 12.31 -21.24
N LYS A 512 1.00 13.04 -20.16
CA LYS A 512 1.68 14.31 -19.84
C LYS A 512 3.16 14.11 -19.47
N LEU A 513 3.51 13.00 -18.80
CA LEU A 513 4.91 12.70 -18.46
C LEU A 513 5.74 12.26 -19.68
N ALA A 514 5.16 11.45 -20.57
CA ALA A 514 5.85 11.00 -21.79
C ALA A 514 6.04 12.12 -22.83
N GLY A 515 5.21 13.16 -22.82
CA GLY A 515 5.29 14.31 -23.73
C GLY A 515 6.39 15.33 -23.44
N GLY A 516 7.16 15.17 -22.36
CA GLY A 516 8.27 16.05 -21.99
C GLY A 516 7.89 17.26 -21.11
N ARG A 517 8.51 17.31 -19.91
CA ARG A 517 8.56 18.36 -18.87
C ARG A 517 7.21 18.89 -18.37
N VAL A 518 6.74 18.33 -17.25
CA VAL A 518 6.24 19.16 -16.16
C VAL A 518 7.44 19.43 -15.25
N GLN A 519 7.83 20.70 -15.13
CA GLN A 519 8.82 21.09 -14.13
C GLN A 519 8.21 20.86 -12.75
N PRO A 520 8.93 20.22 -11.81
CA PRO A 520 8.47 20.15 -10.44
C PRO A 520 8.22 21.58 -9.96
N VAL A 521 7.02 21.83 -9.42
CA VAL A 521 6.75 23.09 -8.71
C VAL A 521 7.67 23.07 -7.50
N GLN A 522 8.79 23.78 -7.58
CA GLN A 522 9.59 24.05 -6.39
C GLN A 522 8.69 24.75 -5.40
N ALA A 523 8.54 24.15 -4.21
CA ALA A 523 8.10 24.90 -3.04
C ALA A 523 8.99 26.14 -2.98
N SER A 524 8.38 27.32 -3.09
CA SER A 524 9.07 28.60 -3.00
C SER A 524 9.83 28.65 -1.68
N GLY A 525 11.12 28.31 -1.74
CA GLY A 525 12.06 28.45 -0.65
C GLY A 525 12.20 29.92 -0.37
N GLY A 526 11.48 30.41 0.63
CA GLY A 526 11.79 31.67 1.27
C GLY A 526 13.22 31.54 1.81
N GLY A 527 14.17 32.13 1.08
CA GLY A 527 15.56 32.19 1.50
C GLY A 527 15.67 32.99 2.79
N PHE A 528 15.70 32.31 3.92
CA PHE A 528 16.27 32.87 5.13
C PHE A 528 17.78 32.80 4.98
N ALA A 529 18.37 33.93 4.59
CA ALA A 529 19.80 34.16 4.74
C ALA A 529 20.13 34.17 6.24
N LEU A 530 20.99 33.27 6.68
CA LEU A 530 21.60 33.32 8.01
C LEU A 530 22.56 34.53 8.07
N PRO A 531 22.52 35.36 9.13
CA PRO A 531 23.49 36.44 9.29
C PRO A 531 24.88 35.85 9.57
N SER A 532 25.88 36.26 8.78
CA SER A 532 27.29 35.98 9.05
C SER A 532 27.81 36.94 10.12
N PHE A 533 28.26 36.43 11.26
CA PHE A 533 29.08 37.21 12.18
C PHE A 533 30.51 37.22 11.65
N GLY A 534 30.93 38.37 11.12
CA GLY A 534 32.34 38.66 10.90
C GLY A 534 33.01 38.94 12.23
N SER A 535 34.16 38.32 12.46
CA SER A 535 35.06 38.61 13.57
C SER A 535 35.87 39.87 13.26
N ASP A 536 35.59 40.95 13.97
CA ASP A 536 36.58 41.95 14.39
C ASP A 536 36.58 42.00 15.92
#